data_AF-A0A2V5P8A4-F1
#
_entry.id   AF-A0A2V5P8A4-F1
#
_cell.length_a   1.000
_cell.length_b   1.000
_cell.length_c   1.000
_cell.angle_alpha   90.00
_cell.angle_beta   90.00
_cell.angle_gamma   90.00
#
_symmetry.space_group_name_H-M   'P 1'
#
loop_
_entity.id
_entity.type
_entity.pdbx_description
1 polymer ?
#
loop_
_entity_poly.entity_id
_entity_poly.type
_entity_poly.pdbx_seq_one_letter_code
_entity_poly.pdbx_strand_id
1 'polypeptide(L)'
;MAHTLCVSEFQFGGEFVWHPSPELIAQSNLQQFINKHRLGSYDELMRRSTTDIAWFWDTVLRDLDIQFYKPYSRVVDLSEGKPRAKW
;
A
#
# COMPACT_ATOMS: atom_id res chain seq x y z
N MET A 1 -32.80 32.34 24.03
CA MET A 1 -31.43 32.57 23.53
C MET A 1 -30.96 31.27 22.90
N ALA A 2 -31.22 31.08 21.60
CA ALA A 2 -30.85 29.86 20.89
C ALA A 2 -29.43 30.00 20.36
N HIS A 3 -28.50 29.21 20.89
CA HIS A 3 -27.16 29.08 20.34
C HIS A 3 -27.25 28.15 19.12
N THR A 4 -27.29 28.75 17.93
CA THR A 4 -27.04 28.03 16.67
C THR A 4 -25.58 27.59 16.68
N LEU A 5 -25.35 26.30 16.87
CA LEU A 5 -24.05 25.68 16.64
C LEU A 5 -23.72 25.84 15.14
N CYS A 6 -22.74 26.68 14.84
CA CYS A 6 -22.19 26.83 13.51
C CYS A 6 -21.56 25.48 13.13
N VAL A 7 -22.18 24.76 12.21
CA VAL A 7 -21.59 23.56 11.60
C VAL A 7 -20.43 24.06 10.75
N SER A 8 -19.20 23.70 11.13
CA SER A 8 -18.01 23.98 10.34
C SER A 8 -18.18 23.40 8.95
N GLU A 9 -18.13 24.25 7.93
CA GLU A 9 -18.19 23.86 6.53
C GLU A 9 -16.97 22.99 6.20
N PHE A 10 -17.19 21.79 5.63
CA PHE A 10 -16.12 20.88 5.27
C PHE A 10 -15.32 21.45 4.08
N GLN A 11 -14.05 21.79 4.30
CA GLN A 11 -13.14 22.20 3.23
C GLN A 11 -12.38 20.99 2.66
N PHE A 12 -12.60 20.71 1.38
CA PHE A 12 -11.76 19.77 0.64
C PHE A 12 -10.31 20.28 0.57
N GLY A 13 -9.36 19.44 0.96
CA GLY A 13 -7.93 19.77 0.90
C GLY A 13 -7.40 20.61 2.08
N GLY A 14 -8.14 20.71 3.18
CA GLY A 14 -7.61 21.25 4.44
C GLY A 14 -6.52 20.36 5.06
N GLU A 15 -5.90 20.84 6.13
CA GLU A 15 -4.87 20.07 6.84
C GLU A 15 -5.41 18.72 7.35
N PHE A 16 -4.57 17.68 7.30
CA PHE A 16 -4.91 16.40 7.90
C PHE A 16 -5.07 16.56 9.42
N VAL A 17 -6.29 16.36 9.92
CA VAL A 17 -6.59 16.47 11.35
C VAL A 17 -6.04 15.30 12.18
N TRP A 18 -5.52 14.27 11.52
CA TRP A 18 -4.95 13.10 12.15
C TRP A 18 -3.67 12.68 11.44
N HIS A 19 -2.66 12.36 12.24
CA HIS A 19 -1.40 11.77 11.80
C HIS A 19 -1.07 10.60 12.74
N PRO A 20 -0.57 9.46 12.23
CA PRO A 20 -0.15 8.37 13.08
C PRO A 20 1.07 8.79 13.92
N SER A 21 1.14 8.32 15.15
CA SER A 21 2.34 8.53 15.98
C SER A 21 3.52 7.72 15.41
N PRO A 22 4.77 8.12 15.70
CA PRO A 22 5.95 7.35 15.31
C PRO A 22 5.90 5.89 15.79
N GLU A 23 5.35 5.65 16.98
CA GLU A 23 5.20 4.30 17.55
C GLU A 23 4.19 3.47 16.75
N LEU A 24 3.08 4.07 16.33
CA LEU A 24 2.08 3.39 15.49
C LEU A 24 2.66 3.05 14.11
N ILE A 25 3.44 3.95 13.51
CA ILE A 25 4.17 3.69 12.26
C ILE A 25 5.12 2.51 12.45
N ALA A 26 5.95 2.55 13.50
CA ALA A 26 6.95 1.52 13.78
C ALA A 26 6.35 0.12 13.99
N GLN A 27 5.15 0.04 14.56
CA GLN A 27 4.45 -1.23 14.82
C GLN A 27 3.64 -1.75 13.61
N SER A 28 3.45 -0.93 12.58
CA SER A 28 2.62 -1.30 11.43
C SER A 28 3.19 -2.48 10.64
N ASN A 29 2.30 -3.32 10.07
CA ASN A 29 2.68 -4.39 9.14
C ASN A 29 3.47 -3.84 7.94
N LEU A 30 3.16 -2.62 7.52
CA LEU A 30 3.84 -1.94 6.43
C LEU A 30 5.31 -1.64 6.76
N GLN A 31 5.58 -1.13 7.96
CA GLN A 31 6.96 -0.90 8.40
C GLN A 31 7.73 -2.21 8.53
N GLN A 32 7.08 -3.28 9.02
CA GLN A 32 7.69 -4.62 9.07
C GLN A 32 8.04 -5.13 7.66
N PHE A 33 7.15 -4.94 6.68
CA PHE A 33 7.41 -5.28 5.28
C PHE A 33 8.58 -4.49 4.70
N ILE A 34 8.61 -3.17 4.91
CA ILE A 34 9.70 -2.28 4.49
C ILE A 34 11.04 -2.78 5.05
N ASN A 35 11.08 -3.07 6.35
CA ASN A 35 12.29 -3.56 7.02
C ASN A 35 12.72 -4.94 6.50
N LYS A 36 11.77 -5.88 6.35
CA LYS A 36 12.01 -7.26 5.88
C LYS A 36 12.62 -7.27 4.47
N HIS A 37 12.15 -6.39 3.59
CA HIS A 37 12.62 -6.28 2.21
C HIS A 37 13.72 -5.25 2.01
N ARG A 38 14.29 -4.73 3.11
CA ARG A 38 15.42 -3.78 3.14
C ARG A 38 15.17 -2.52 2.29
N LEU A 39 13.94 -2.03 2.34
CA LEU A 39 13.56 -0.76 1.73
C LEU A 39 13.82 0.36 2.74
N GLY A 40 14.33 1.50 2.28
CA GLY A 40 14.70 2.63 3.13
C GLY A 40 13.53 3.50 3.55
N SER A 41 12.42 3.48 2.82
CA SER A 41 11.24 4.30 3.13
C SER A 41 9.94 3.79 2.50
N TYR A 42 8.82 4.36 2.93
CA TYR A 42 7.53 4.16 2.28
C TYR A 42 7.53 4.65 0.83
N ASP A 43 8.17 5.78 0.52
CA ASP A 43 8.27 6.29 -0.84
C ASP A 43 9.06 5.34 -1.75
N GLU A 44 10.10 4.71 -1.21
CA GLU A 44 10.83 3.67 -1.95
C GLU A 44 9.95 2.46 -2.23
N LEU A 45 9.19 1.99 -1.23
CA LEU A 45 8.21 0.92 -1.42
C LEU A 45 7.18 1.30 -2.49
N MET A 46 6.60 2.50 -2.40
CA MET A 46 5.58 2.98 -3.34
C MET A 46 6.12 3.03 -4.77
N ARG A 47 7.32 3.59 -4.95
CA ARG A 47 7.99 3.62 -6.25
C ARG A 47 8.24 2.21 -6.77
N ARG A 48 8.86 1.33 -5.97
CA ARG A 48 9.23 -0.02 -6.41
C ARG A 48 7.99 -0.86 -6.73
N SER A 49 6.95 -0.78 -5.90
CA SER A 49 5.70 -1.54 -6.07
C SER A 49 4.97 -1.22 -7.38
N THR A 50 5.13 0.00 -7.89
CA THR A 50 4.48 0.45 -9.14
C THR A 50 5.38 0.29 -10.36
N THR A 51 6.70 0.28 -10.21
CA THR A 51 7.65 0.05 -11.31
C THR A 51 7.96 -1.43 -11.54
N ASP A 52 7.94 -2.24 -10.49
CA ASP A 52 8.21 -3.68 -10.52
C ASP A 52 7.06 -4.45 -9.85
N ILE A 53 5.93 -4.46 -10.56
CA ILE A 53 4.66 -5.01 -10.06
C ILE A 53 4.73 -6.52 -9.84
N ALA A 54 5.53 -7.23 -10.65
CA ALA A 54 5.70 -8.68 -10.54
C ALA A 54 6.46 -9.05 -9.26
N TRP A 55 7.57 -8.34 -8.98
CA TRP A 55 8.27 -8.49 -7.71
C TRP A 55 7.37 -8.19 -6.52
N PHE A 56 6.60 -7.09 -6.58
CA PHE A 56 5.76 -6.69 -5.45
C PHE A 56 4.74 -7.76 -5.09
N TRP A 57 3.99 -8.26 -6.07
CA TRP A 57 2.99 -9.28 -5.81
C TRP A 57 3.60 -10.64 -5.45
N ASP A 58 4.71 -11.07 -6.07
CA ASP A 58 5.42 -12.28 -5.63
C ASP A 58 5.80 -12.18 -4.15
N THR A 59 6.31 -11.02 -3.75
CA THR A 59 6.77 -10.74 -2.40
C THR A 59 5.61 -10.72 -1.40
N VAL A 60 4.50 -10.04 -1.73
CA VAL A 60 3.29 -9.99 -0.90
C VAL A 60 2.69 -11.39 -0.72
N LEU A 61 2.58 -12.18 -1.78
CA LEU A 61 2.03 -13.54 -1.72
C LEU A 61 2.85 -14.43 -0.77
N ARG A 62 4.18 -14.34 -0.82
CA ARG A 62 5.08 -15.07 0.09
C ARG A 62 4.98 -14.57 1.53
N ASP A 63 4.92 -13.25 1.73
CA ASP A 63 4.87 -12.65 3.06
C ASP A 63 3.56 -12.96 3.80
N LEU A 64 2.46 -13.02 3.07
CA LEU A 64 1.15 -13.42 3.60
C LEU A 64 0.96 -14.94 3.68
N ASP A 65 1.98 -15.70 3.29
CA ASP A 65 1.96 -17.18 3.25
C ASP A 65 0.77 -17.73 2.45
N ILE A 66 0.47 -17.12 1.30
CA ILE A 66 -0.63 -17.53 0.44
C ILE A 66 -0.20 -18.76 -0.36
N GLN A 67 -0.85 -19.89 -0.07
CA GLN A 67 -0.56 -21.18 -0.69
C GLN A 67 -1.52 -21.48 -1.85
N PHE A 68 -0.95 -21.80 -3.00
CA PHE A 68 -1.72 -22.20 -4.19
C PHE A 68 -1.71 -23.72 -4.34
N TYR A 69 -2.87 -24.32 -4.64
CA TYR A 69 -2.98 -25.75 -4.94
C TYR A 69 -2.08 -26.19 -6.11
N LYS A 70 -1.90 -25.29 -7.08
CA LYS A 70 -0.95 -25.44 -8.18
C LYS A 70 -0.05 -24.20 -8.21
N PRO A 71 1.28 -24.35 -8.20
CA PRO A 71 2.19 -23.21 -8.30
C PRO A 71 1.92 -22.38 -9.56
N TYR A 72 1.89 -21.06 -9.43
CA TYR A 72 1.84 -20.16 -10.58
C TYR A 72 3.19 -20.11 -11.27
N SER A 73 3.19 -19.96 -12.60
CA SER A 73 4.42 -19.87 -13.41
C SER A 73 4.86 -18.42 -13.66
N ARG A 74 3.94 -17.46 -13.52
CA ARG A 74 4.16 -16.03 -13.76
C ARG A 74 3.16 -15.25 -12.90
N VAL A 75 3.60 -14.14 -12.32
CA VAL A 75 2.75 -13.27 -11.46
C VAL A 75 1.83 -12.38 -12.29
N VAL A 76 2.36 -11.82 -13.38
CA VAL A 76 1.59 -11.03 -14.33
C VAL A 76 2.25 -11.09 -15.71
N ASP A 77 1.42 -11.18 -16.75
CA ASP A 77 1.79 -11.04 -18.15
C ASP A 77 1.22 -9.74 -18.70
N LEU A 78 2.10 -8.89 -19.23
CA LEU A 78 1.77 -7.59 -19.81
C LEU A 78 2.08 -7.55 -21.32
N SER A 79 2.33 -8.68 -21.98
CA SER A 79 2.72 -8.74 -23.39
C SER A 79 1.70 -8.11 -24.34
N GLU A 80 0.42 -8.10 -23.97
CA GLU A 80 -0.68 -7.50 -24.73
C GLU A 80 -1.07 -6.09 -24.26
N GLY A 81 -0.23 -5.49 -23.40
CA GLY A 81 -0.44 -4.18 -22.79
C GLY A 81 -1.20 -4.22 -21.47
N LYS A 82 -1.06 -3.15 -20.67
CA LYS A 82 -1.66 -3.03 -19.33
C LYS A 82 -3.19 -3.28 -19.29
N PRO A 83 -4.00 -2.80 -20.25
CA PRO A 83 -5.44 -3.07 -20.25
C PRO A 83 -5.81 -4.54 -20.44
N ARG A 84 -4.89 -5.37 -20.94
CA ARG A 84 -5.05 -6.81 -21.16
C ARG A 84 -4.12 -7.64 -20.28
N ALA A 85 -3.76 -7.12 -19.11
CA ALA A 85 -2.92 -7.82 -18.15
C ALA A 85 -3.55 -9.18 -17.78
N LYS A 86 -2.74 -10.24 -17.81
CA LYS A 86 -3.13 -11.58 -17.33
C LYS A 86 -2.39 -11.83 -16.02
N TRP A 87 -3.12 -12.17 -14.97
CA TRP A 87 -2.59 -12.49 -13.65
C TRP A 87 -2.61 -14.01 -13.43
#